data_AF-A0A0Q0VJB4-F1
#
_entry.id   AF-A0A0Q0VJB4-F1
#
_cell.length_a   1.000
_cell.length_b   1.000
_cell.length_c   1.000
_cell.angle_alpha   90.00
_cell.angle_beta   90.00
_cell.angle_gamma   90.00
#
_symmetry.space_group_name_H-M   'P 1'
#
loop_
_entity.id
_entity.type
_entity.pdbx_description
1 polymer ?
#
loop_
_entity_poly.entity_id
_entity_poly.type
_entity_poly.pdbx_seq_one_letter_code
_entity_poly.pdbx_strand_id
1 'polypeptide(L)'
;MALVVMGITASYAQKPGKEKATAEQRAEKMANALQQKLSLTADQKQKIQQIELDRIKKNDEWRTQDRTAMQGKMEERKAFFKTNKEKMDAILTADQKKTLAASRDEMRDKMKDRRGGKGPRGPRPEKGTPPPPPANN
;
A
#
# COMPACT_ATOMS: atom_id res chain seq x y z
N MET A 1 10.77 15.08 -56.25
CA MET A 1 10.47 13.76 -55.65
C MET A 1 10.69 13.87 -54.15
N ALA A 2 9.62 13.80 -53.35
CA ALA A 2 9.69 13.94 -51.90
C ALA A 2 9.74 12.54 -51.24
N LEU A 3 10.80 12.29 -50.48
CA LEU A 3 11.02 11.09 -49.68
C LEU A 3 10.22 11.17 -48.38
N VAL A 4 9.21 10.31 -48.23
CA VAL A 4 8.51 10.08 -46.97
C VAL A 4 9.23 8.96 -46.22
N VAL A 5 10.02 9.32 -45.21
CA VAL A 5 10.55 8.35 -44.23
C VAL A 5 9.51 8.23 -43.11
N MET A 6 8.72 7.17 -43.16
CA MET A 6 7.82 6.78 -42.07
C MET A 6 8.64 6.30 -40.87
N GLY A 7 8.84 7.19 -39.90
CA GLY A 7 9.41 6.83 -38.60
C GLY A 7 8.38 6.09 -37.74
N ILE A 8 8.62 4.79 -37.52
CA ILE A 8 7.88 3.96 -36.56
C ILE A 8 8.22 4.47 -35.14
N THR A 9 7.34 5.28 -34.54
CA THR A 9 7.43 5.58 -33.11
C THR A 9 6.76 4.47 -32.32
N ALA A 10 7.55 3.48 -31.91
CA ALA A 10 7.12 2.44 -30.99
C ALA A 10 6.78 3.06 -29.63
N SER A 11 5.50 3.30 -29.38
CA SER A 11 4.98 3.78 -28.09
C SER A 11 4.97 2.65 -27.06
N TYR A 12 6.14 2.34 -26.49
CA TYR A 12 6.24 1.48 -25.31
C TYR A 12 5.99 2.30 -24.04
N ALA A 13 4.74 2.38 -23.54
CA ALA A 13 4.53 2.92 -22.18
C ALA A 13 3.23 2.52 -21.45
N GLN A 14 2.19 2.04 -22.10
CA GLN A 14 0.94 1.71 -21.41
C GLN A 14 0.61 0.23 -21.62
N LYS A 15 1.24 -0.63 -20.82
CA LYS A 15 0.64 -1.95 -20.58
C LYS A 15 -0.77 -1.70 -20.02
N PRO A 16 -1.83 -2.34 -20.54
CA PRO A 16 -3.18 -2.19 -20.00
C PRO A 16 -3.10 -2.45 -18.49
N GLY A 17 -3.42 -1.40 -17.72
CA GLY A 17 -3.20 -1.38 -16.29
C GLY A 17 -3.95 -2.54 -15.65
N LYS A 18 -3.27 -3.34 -14.83
CA LYS A 18 -3.96 -4.29 -13.96
C LYS A 18 -5.04 -3.52 -13.20
N GLU A 19 -6.30 -3.92 -13.37
CA GLU A 19 -7.41 -3.35 -12.64
C GLU A 19 -7.07 -3.33 -11.14
N LYS A 20 -7.27 -2.18 -10.51
CA LYS A 20 -7.03 -2.05 -9.08
C LYS A 20 -8.07 -2.90 -8.36
N ALA A 21 -7.62 -3.87 -7.58
CA ALA A 21 -8.50 -4.69 -6.76
C ALA A 21 -9.40 -3.80 -5.88
N THR A 22 -10.69 -4.17 -5.78
CA THR A 22 -11.67 -3.43 -4.99
C THR A 22 -11.31 -3.45 -3.49
N ALA A 23 -12.00 -2.64 -2.68
CA ALA A 23 -11.78 -2.65 -1.23
C ALA A 23 -12.12 -4.03 -0.63
N GLU A 24 -13.18 -4.64 -1.13
CA GLU A 24 -13.70 -5.94 -0.72
C GLU A 24 -12.72 -7.06 -1.08
N GLN A 25 -12.21 -7.08 -2.33
CA GLN A 25 -11.21 -8.05 -2.76
C GLN A 25 -9.91 -7.93 -1.97
N ARG A 26 -9.48 -6.70 -1.65
CA ARG A 26 -8.31 -6.46 -0.80
C ARG A 26 -8.55 -6.94 0.63
N ALA A 27 -9.72 -6.66 1.20
CA ALA A 27 -10.08 -7.11 2.54
C ALA A 27 -10.12 -8.64 2.62
N GLU A 28 -10.74 -9.29 1.64
CA GLU A 28 -10.80 -10.75 1.53
C GLU A 28 -9.39 -11.35 1.44
N LYS A 29 -8.52 -10.79 0.60
CA LYS A 29 -7.13 -11.24 0.48
C LYS A 29 -6.37 -11.13 1.79
N MET A 30 -6.57 -10.05 2.55
CA MET A 30 -5.93 -9.88 3.86
C MET A 30 -6.47 -10.89 4.88
N ALA A 31 -7.78 -11.10 4.90
CA ALA A 31 -8.41 -12.09 5.77
C ALA A 31 -7.96 -13.52 5.44
N ASN A 32 -7.82 -13.86 4.15
CA ASN A 32 -7.28 -15.15 3.67
C ASN A 32 -5.83 -15.35 4.14
N ALA A 33 -4.98 -14.33 4.02
CA ALA A 33 -3.60 -14.41 4.47
C ALA A 33 -3.49 -14.59 6.00
N LEU A 34 -4.35 -13.90 6.76
CA LEU A 34 -4.43 -14.08 8.21
C LEU A 34 -5.00 -15.46 8.58
N GLN A 35 -5.97 -15.98 7.81
CA GLN A 35 -6.51 -17.31 8.00
C GLN A 35 -5.42 -18.37 7.85
N GLN A 36 -4.62 -18.30 6.79
CA GLN A 36 -3.53 -19.26 6.56
C GLN A 36 -2.45 -19.19 7.64
N LYS A 37 -2.18 -17.99 8.14
CA LYS A 37 -1.09 -17.77 9.11
C LYS A 37 -1.47 -18.11 10.54
N LEU A 38 -2.72 -17.85 10.92
CA LEU A 38 -3.23 -17.99 12.30
C LEU A 38 -4.22 -19.15 12.43
N SER A 39 -4.47 -19.90 11.35
CA SER A 39 -5.50 -20.95 11.29
C SER A 39 -6.85 -20.45 11.80
N LEU A 40 -7.31 -19.31 11.26
CA LEU A 40 -8.57 -18.69 11.71
C LEU A 40 -9.78 -19.57 11.37
N THR A 41 -10.78 -19.57 12.25
CA THR A 41 -12.09 -20.14 11.94
C THR A 41 -12.82 -19.30 10.89
N ALA A 42 -13.87 -19.86 10.28
CA ALA A 42 -14.70 -19.13 9.31
C ALA A 42 -15.28 -17.83 9.91
N ASP A 43 -15.80 -17.91 11.15
CA ASP A 43 -16.37 -16.77 11.86
C ASP A 43 -15.31 -15.70 12.18
N GLN A 44 -14.12 -16.13 12.63
CA GLN A 44 -13.01 -15.21 12.90
C GLN A 44 -12.57 -14.49 11.63
N LYS A 45 -12.45 -15.23 10.52
CA LYS A 45 -12.11 -14.68 9.21
C LYS A 45 -13.13 -13.65 8.74
N GLN A 46 -14.43 -13.95 8.83
CA GLN A 46 -15.48 -13.03 8.39
C GLN A 46 -15.44 -11.72 9.19
N LYS A 47 -15.26 -11.80 10.52
CA LYS A 47 -15.12 -10.60 11.37
C LYS A 47 -13.86 -9.80 11.03
N ILE A 48 -12.74 -10.48 10.77
CA ILE A 48 -11.49 -9.84 10.37
C ILE A 48 -11.59 -9.19 8.98
N GLN A 49 -12.29 -9.82 8.03
CA GLN A 49 -12.54 -9.24 6.72
C GLN A 49 -13.30 -7.91 6.82
N GLN A 50 -14.32 -7.82 7.68
CA GLN A 50 -15.04 -6.56 7.89
C GLN A 50 -14.15 -5.48 8.50
N ILE A 51 -13.33 -5.83 9.50
CA ILE A 51 -12.36 -4.89 10.10
C ILE A 51 -11.36 -4.39 9.04
N GLU A 52 -10.86 -5.27 8.19
CA GLU A 52 -9.92 -4.87 7.13
C GLU A 52 -10.61 -4.05 6.03
N LEU A 53 -11.87 -4.32 5.71
CA LEU A 53 -12.65 -3.50 4.79
C LEU A 53 -12.78 -2.06 5.28
N ASP A 54 -13.15 -1.88 6.55
CA ASP A 54 -13.25 -0.55 7.17
C ASP A 54 -11.90 0.16 7.19
N ARG A 55 -10.84 -0.56 7.55
CA ARG A 55 -9.47 -0.04 7.53
C ARG A 55 -9.03 0.38 6.14
N ILE A 56 -9.36 -0.42 5.12
CA ILE A 56 -9.03 -0.12 3.73
C ILE A 56 -9.77 1.13 3.26
N LYS A 57 -11.08 1.21 3.49
CA LYS A 57 -11.91 2.38 3.14
C LYS A 57 -11.39 3.65 3.79
N LYS A 58 -11.13 3.61 5.11
CA LYS A 58 -10.59 4.77 5.83
C LYS A 58 -9.21 5.18 5.32
N ASN A 59 -8.36 4.20 5.01
CA ASN A 59 -7.03 4.49 4.50
C ASN A 59 -7.05 5.02 3.05
N ASP A 60 -8.02 4.63 2.24
CA ASP A 60 -8.21 5.19 0.90
C ASP A 60 -8.78 6.62 0.97
N GLU A 61 -9.69 6.90 1.90
CA GLU A 61 -10.15 8.27 2.21
C GLU A 61 -8.97 9.18 2.64
N TRP A 62 -8.07 8.68 3.50
CA TRP A 62 -6.87 9.44 3.88
C TRP A 62 -5.85 9.61 2.76
N ARG A 63 -5.86 8.74 1.74
CA ARG A 63 -4.97 8.86 0.59
C ARG A 63 -5.43 9.92 -0.40
N THR A 64 -6.73 10.20 -0.44
CA THR A 64 -7.29 11.26 -1.31
C THR A 64 -7.22 12.64 -0.64
N GLN A 65 -7.03 12.71 0.68
CA GLN A 65 -6.84 13.95 1.42
C GLN A 65 -5.47 14.59 1.18
N ASP A 66 -5.42 15.93 1.23
CA ASP A 66 -4.18 16.70 1.07
C ASP A 66 -3.12 16.34 2.14
N ARG A 67 -1.84 16.40 1.77
CA ARG A 67 -0.73 16.04 2.67
C ARG A 67 -0.68 16.90 3.94
N THR A 68 -1.03 18.18 3.84
CA THR A 68 -1.05 19.13 4.96
C THR A 68 -2.21 18.81 5.90
N ALA A 69 -3.38 18.52 5.34
CA ALA A 69 -4.53 18.04 6.10
C ALA A 69 -4.23 16.71 6.83
N MET A 70 -3.44 15.83 6.21
CA MET A 70 -3.04 14.55 6.80
C MET A 70 -1.97 14.67 7.89
N GLN A 71 -1.12 15.71 7.88
CA GLN A 71 -0.15 15.95 8.95
C GLN A 71 -0.85 16.27 10.29
N GLY A 72 -1.91 17.06 10.26
CA GLY A 72 -2.73 17.37 11.44
C GLY A 72 -3.50 16.16 12.00
N LYS A 73 -3.72 15.13 11.18
CA LYS A 73 -4.49 13.92 11.55
C LYS A 73 -3.63 12.74 12.01
N MET A 74 -2.34 12.94 12.27
CA MET A 74 -1.44 11.83 12.64
C MET A 74 -1.91 11.09 13.88
N GLU A 75 -2.35 11.79 14.92
CA GLU A 75 -2.86 11.16 16.15
C GLU A 75 -4.19 10.42 15.92
N GLU A 76 -5.09 11.00 15.13
CA GLU A 76 -6.35 10.32 14.72
C GLU A 76 -6.04 9.00 14.00
N ARG A 77 -5.07 9.00 13.08
CA ARG A 77 -4.66 7.79 12.38
C ARG A 77 -4.07 6.75 13.33
N LYS A 78 -3.20 7.17 14.25
CA LYS A 78 -2.63 6.26 15.25
C LYS A 78 -3.72 5.65 16.12
N ALA A 79 -4.65 6.46 16.61
CA ALA A 79 -5.78 6.01 17.40
C ALA A 79 -6.64 5.00 16.63
N PHE A 80 -7.01 5.32 15.38
CA PHE A 80 -7.77 4.41 14.51
C PHE A 80 -7.05 3.07 14.29
N PHE A 81 -5.74 3.07 14.02
CA PHE A 81 -5.00 1.82 13.86
C PHE A 81 -4.91 1.03 15.17
N LYS A 82 -4.78 1.72 16.32
CA LYS A 82 -4.79 1.09 17.64
C LYS A 82 -6.15 0.42 17.90
N THR A 83 -7.26 1.13 17.70
CA THR A 83 -8.61 0.58 17.87
C THR A 83 -8.89 -0.58 16.94
N ASN A 84 -8.48 -0.51 15.67
CA ASN A 84 -8.63 -1.65 14.75
C ASN A 84 -7.82 -2.87 15.20
N LYS A 85 -6.61 -2.64 15.73
CA LYS A 85 -5.80 -3.72 16.32
C LYS A 85 -6.52 -4.35 17.52
N GLU A 86 -7.06 -3.54 18.44
CA GLU A 86 -7.81 -4.03 19.60
C GLU A 86 -9.04 -4.84 19.20
N LYS A 87 -9.81 -4.37 18.20
CA LYS A 87 -10.94 -5.13 17.63
C LYS A 87 -10.50 -6.48 17.06
N MET A 88 -9.38 -6.52 16.34
CA MET A 88 -8.85 -7.78 15.82
C MET A 88 -8.34 -8.68 16.94
N ASP A 89 -7.64 -8.14 17.93
CA ASP A 89 -7.16 -8.91 19.08
C ASP A 89 -8.36 -9.45 19.91
N ALA A 90 -9.52 -8.78 19.96
CA ALA A 90 -10.71 -9.32 20.63
C ALA A 90 -11.29 -10.57 19.95
N ILE A 91 -11.00 -10.80 18.67
CA ILE A 91 -11.50 -11.95 17.89
C ILE A 91 -10.55 -13.15 17.96
N LEU A 92 -9.25 -12.90 18.17
CA LEU A 92 -8.20 -13.90 18.14
C LEU A 92 -8.07 -14.61 19.50
N THR A 93 -7.68 -15.89 19.45
CA THR A 93 -7.27 -16.63 20.64
C THR A 93 -5.90 -16.18 21.14
N ALA A 94 -5.52 -16.57 22.37
CA ALA A 94 -4.22 -16.22 22.95
C ALA A 94 -3.04 -16.71 22.06
N ASP A 95 -3.12 -17.93 21.55
CA ASP A 95 -2.08 -18.50 20.68
C ASP A 95 -1.99 -17.77 19.35
N GLN A 96 -3.13 -17.43 18.74
CA GLN A 96 -3.18 -16.66 17.49
C GLN A 96 -2.58 -15.25 17.68
N LYS A 97 -2.83 -14.60 18.82
CA LYS A 97 -2.21 -13.31 19.16
C LYS A 97 -0.69 -13.42 19.25
N LYS A 98 -0.18 -14.48 19.88
CA LYS A 98 1.26 -14.71 20.02
C LYS A 98 1.92 -14.87 18.66
N THR A 99 1.35 -15.68 17.76
CA THR A 99 1.84 -15.85 16.38
C THR A 99 1.77 -14.55 15.59
N LEU A 100 0.70 -13.78 15.76
CA LEU A 100 0.56 -12.48 15.09
C LEU A 100 1.58 -11.45 15.61
N ALA A 101 1.85 -11.42 16.92
CA ALA A 101 2.85 -10.55 17.53
C ALA A 101 4.26 -10.89 17.04
N ALA A 102 4.66 -12.17 17.13
CA ALA A 102 5.97 -12.64 16.69
C ALA A 102 6.23 -12.25 15.22
N SER A 103 5.24 -12.42 14.35
CA SER A 103 5.43 -12.07 12.95
C SER A 103 5.37 -10.55 12.67
N ARG A 104 4.72 -9.76 13.53
CA ARG A 104 4.81 -8.29 13.47
C ARG A 104 6.21 -7.84 13.86
N ASP A 105 6.82 -8.46 14.85
CA ASP A 105 8.18 -8.13 15.29
C ASP A 105 9.22 -8.54 14.23
N GLU A 106 9.11 -9.74 13.65
CA GLU A 106 9.93 -10.17 12.52
C GLU A 106 9.84 -9.19 11.34
N MET A 107 8.63 -8.70 11.03
CA MET A 107 8.43 -7.71 9.97
C MET A 107 9.04 -6.36 10.32
N ARG A 108 9.01 -5.95 11.59
CA ARG A 108 9.65 -4.72 12.08
C ARG A 108 11.16 -4.81 11.96
N ASP A 109 11.75 -5.95 12.32
CA ASP A 109 13.20 -6.13 12.27
C ASP A 109 13.68 -6.18 10.81
N LYS A 110 12.99 -6.92 9.93
CA LYS A 110 13.22 -6.86 8.48
C LYS A 110 13.10 -5.45 7.91
N MET A 111 12.22 -4.61 8.46
CA MET A 111 12.09 -3.20 8.05
C MET A 111 13.24 -2.32 8.57
N LYS A 112 13.73 -2.57 9.79
CA LYS A 112 14.92 -1.90 10.34
C LYS A 112 16.16 -2.24 9.51
N ASP A 113 16.36 -3.51 9.17
CA ASP A 113 17.49 -3.97 8.36
C ASP A 113 17.49 -3.30 6.98
N ARG A 114 16.31 -3.19 6.35
CA ARG A 114 16.13 -2.48 5.07
C ARG A 114 16.28 -0.96 5.19
N ARG A 115 16.10 -0.37 6.37
CA ARG A 115 16.36 1.05 6.63
C ARG A 115 17.85 1.30 6.91
N GLY A 116 18.55 0.36 7.53
CA GLY A 116 20.00 0.42 7.78
C GLY A 116 20.85 0.15 6.53
N GLY A 117 20.36 -0.65 5.57
CA GLY A 117 21.07 -0.98 4.33
C GLY A 117 20.87 -0.02 3.15
N LYS A 118 20.13 1.09 3.32
CA LYS A 118 20.04 2.14 2.30
C LYS A 118 20.96 3.28 2.70
N GLY A 119 22.17 3.28 2.13
CA GLY A 119 22.94 4.50 1.94
C GLY A 119 22.08 5.63 1.35
N PRO A 120 22.52 6.89 1.42
CA PRO A 120 21.71 8.05 1.07
C PRO A 120 20.97 7.80 -0.24
N ARG A 121 19.63 7.92 -0.20
CA ARG A 121 18.84 7.94 -1.43
C ARG A 121 19.45 9.07 -2.26
N GLY A 122 20.12 8.73 -3.36
CA GLY A 122 20.61 9.72 -4.32
C GLY A 122 19.47 10.69 -4.69
N PRO A 123 19.81 11.93 -5.07
CA PRO A 123 18.83 12.98 -5.32
C PRO A 123 17.71 12.43 -6.22
N ARG A 124 16.48 12.55 -5.73
CA ARG A 124 15.27 12.26 -6.51
C ARG A 124 15.36 13.12 -7.78
N PRO A 125 15.27 12.56 -8.99
CA PRO A 125 15.39 13.36 -10.20
C PRO A 125 14.37 14.50 -10.12
N GLU A 126 14.90 15.72 -10.19
CA GLU A 126 14.12 16.94 -10.27
C GLU A 126 13.12 16.76 -11.41
N LYS A 127 11.90 17.22 -11.14
CA LYS A 127 10.81 17.24 -12.10
C LYS A 127 11.29 18.08 -13.29
N GLY A 128 11.77 17.42 -14.34
CA GLY A 128 12.36 18.07 -15.50
C GLY A 128 11.41 19.14 -16.04
N THR A 129 11.88 20.38 -16.05
CA THR A 129 11.41 21.38 -17.00
C THR A 129 11.46 20.76 -18.40
N PRO A 130 10.39 20.84 -19.21
CA PRO A 130 10.44 20.35 -20.57
C PRO A 130 11.59 21.06 -21.32
N PRO A 131 12.35 20.34 -22.16
CA PRO A 131 13.40 20.96 -22.95
C PRO A 131 12.79 22.04 -23.88
N PRO A 132 13.50 23.16 -24.11
CA PRO A 132 13.01 24.18 -25.04
C PRO A 132 12.87 23.60 -26.45
N PRO A 133 11.89 24.07 -27.24
CA PRO A 133 11.70 23.59 -28.61
C PRO A 133 12.95 23.90 -29.46
N PRO A 134 13.33 23.01 -30.40
CA PRO A 134 14.51 23.23 -31.24
C PRO A 134 14.34 24.48 -32.10
N ALA A 135 15.37 25.33 -32.12
CA ALA A 135 15.44 26.48 -33.01
C ALA A 135 15.61 25.99 -34.45
N ASN A 136 14.67 26.35 -35.33
CA ASN A 136 14.84 26.18 -36.77
C ASN A 136 15.84 27.22 -37.30
N ASN A 137 16.84 26.76 -38.05
CA ASN A 137 17.58 27.56 -39.01
C ASN A 137 16.99 27.36 -40.40
#